data_AF-W2H3L8-F1
#
_entry.id   AF-W2H3L8-F1
#
_cell.length_a   1.000
_cell.length_b   1.000
_cell.length_c   1.000
_cell.angle_alpha   90.00
_cell.angle_beta   90.00
_cell.angle_gamma   90.00
#
_symmetry.space_group_name_H-M   'P 1'
#
loop_
_entity.id
_entity.type
_entity.pdbx_description
1 polymer ?
#
loop_
_entity_poly.entity_id
_entity_poly.type
_entity_poly.pdbx_seq_one_letter_code
_entity_poly.pdbx_strand_id
1 'polypeptide(L)'
;MDHWTQTAAARAMALVDYRECASCGRSLSSGEFSRNQKQKPSPKCKTCARQPNKGQPTGSNGINAELEQRTCIECNQSLPLKSFSHHQQLKPNSKCKACVDKVKVEGDAQPRLKRCVQCFRSLPKTSFSKRQAQLLDPKCKTCVEDLERAAAASSAHVASKWKFDQYYRVCHRDKSGGVSVRVKHNIASPLLGYIPLGRVFRATAPICNEQGDPMVRLEGPHLPTAVMRFETKYSSKEEDGRVERQIKEAWVPCRSIRNEILLEPHQGPYTCNGDYERPSRFFRCVVEGCKVRGSADLAISELGYVLYGDVVEVVESIVAPDGLVFLRLHERYFDGAAWVVERSLDNESVLNEVEGPWTSSPPIPRTEAYRCVQDSGAPVRMEPELSAAPVGRIPCGAVVTVVERAITDQRQVFLRIVDFNAIKNDEDTHGDKWVIETSSCCASVMIKVNRGWQGRLL
;
A
#
# COMPACT_ATOMS: atom_id res chain seq x y z
N MET A 1 -46.34 -63.16 -21.16
CA MET A 1 -45.08 -62.72 -21.80
C MET A 1 -44.74 -61.34 -21.25
N ASP A 2 -44.51 -61.21 -19.94
CA ASP A 2 -43.31 -61.68 -19.19
C ASP A 2 -42.09 -60.84 -19.63
N HIS A 3 -41.28 -60.21 -18.80
CA HIS A 3 -41.09 -60.32 -17.36
C HIS A 3 -40.18 -59.14 -16.90
N TRP A 4 -40.47 -58.61 -15.70
CA TRP A 4 -39.54 -58.02 -14.70
C TRP A 4 -39.07 -56.56 -14.83
N THR A 5 -39.72 -55.75 -13.99
CA THR A 5 -39.16 -54.70 -13.16
C THR A 5 -37.72 -54.97 -12.69
N GLN A 6 -36.77 -54.17 -13.15
CA GLN A 6 -35.50 -53.97 -12.42
C GLN A 6 -35.67 -52.77 -11.47
N THR A 7 -35.85 -53.10 -10.19
CA THR A 7 -35.86 -52.18 -9.05
C THR A 7 -34.65 -51.26 -9.03
N ALA A 8 -34.87 -50.01 -8.60
CA ALA A 8 -33.86 -48.98 -8.32
C ALA A 8 -32.72 -49.41 -7.37
N ALA A 9 -32.79 -50.61 -6.79
CA ALA A 9 -31.70 -51.24 -6.03
C ALA A 9 -30.49 -51.66 -6.91
N ALA A 10 -30.65 -51.87 -8.22
CA ALA A 10 -29.57 -52.36 -9.08
C ALA A 10 -28.59 -51.28 -9.59
N ARG A 11 -28.95 -49.98 -9.49
CA ARG A 11 -28.06 -48.86 -9.84
C ARG A 11 -27.22 -48.32 -8.65
N ALA A 12 -27.37 -48.91 -7.47
CA ALA A 12 -26.61 -48.54 -6.26
C ALA A 12 -25.32 -49.37 -6.04
N MET A 13 -24.87 -50.15 -7.03
CA MET A 13 -23.58 -50.88 -6.97
C MET A 13 -22.47 -50.17 -7.75
N ALA A 14 -22.33 -48.85 -7.56
CA ALA A 14 -21.17 -48.09 -8.02
C ALA A 14 -20.20 -47.89 -6.84
N LEU A 15 -19.17 -48.74 -6.80
CA LEU A 15 -17.87 -48.56 -6.15
C LEU A 15 -17.92 -48.15 -4.66
N VAL A 16 -18.28 -49.10 -3.80
CA VAL A 16 -17.88 -49.03 -2.39
C VAL A 16 -16.37 -49.31 -2.35
N ASP A 17 -15.57 -48.25 -2.32
CA ASP A 17 -14.11 -48.32 -2.18
C ASP A 17 -13.77 -48.86 -0.78
N TYR A 18 -13.29 -50.10 -0.69
CA TYR A 18 -12.88 -50.75 0.55
C TYR A 18 -11.38 -50.58 0.76
N ARG A 19 -10.97 -50.25 2.00
CA ARG A 19 -9.57 -50.15 2.40
C ARG A 19 -9.29 -50.91 3.68
N GLU A 20 -8.11 -51.48 3.78
CA GLU A 20 -7.68 -52.24 4.94
C GLU A 20 -7.05 -51.33 6.01
N CYS A 21 -7.47 -51.50 7.26
CA CYS A 21 -6.90 -50.75 8.37
C CYS A 21 -5.55 -51.32 8.80
N ALA A 22 -4.48 -50.53 8.70
CA ALA A 22 -3.12 -50.93 9.05
C ALA A 22 -2.89 -51.30 10.53
N SER A 23 -3.88 -51.07 11.41
CA SER A 23 -3.77 -51.39 12.84
C SER A 23 -4.61 -52.61 13.26
N CYS A 24 -5.62 -53.00 12.49
CA CYS A 24 -6.50 -54.12 12.85
C CYS A 24 -6.77 -55.10 11.70
N GLY A 25 -6.20 -54.87 10.51
CA GLY A 25 -6.28 -55.77 9.35
C GLY A 25 -7.67 -55.93 8.74
N ARG A 26 -8.65 -55.10 9.14
CA ARG A 26 -10.03 -55.21 8.63
C ARG A 26 -10.21 -54.39 7.36
N SER A 27 -10.79 -55.00 6.33
CA SER A 27 -11.30 -54.33 5.12
C SER A 27 -12.60 -53.60 5.45
N LEU A 28 -12.56 -52.27 5.39
CA LEU A 28 -13.67 -51.40 5.78
C LEU A 28 -13.97 -50.43 4.64
N SER A 29 -15.22 -49.96 4.56
CA SER A 29 -15.59 -48.99 3.54
C SER A 29 -14.84 -47.68 3.75
N SER A 30 -14.59 -46.94 2.67
CA SER A 30 -13.93 -45.63 2.70
C SER A 30 -14.60 -44.67 3.70
N GLY A 31 -15.90 -44.83 4.04
CA GLY A 31 -16.59 -44.05 5.07
C GLY A 31 -16.01 -44.18 6.49
N GLU A 32 -15.34 -45.30 6.79
CA GLU A 32 -14.77 -45.63 8.11
C GLU A 32 -13.38 -45.02 8.35
N PHE A 33 -12.86 -44.25 7.38
CA PHE A 33 -11.59 -43.55 7.47
C PHE A 33 -11.81 -42.03 7.47
N SER A 34 -11.06 -41.28 8.28
CA SER A 34 -11.11 -39.81 8.24
C SER A 34 -10.43 -39.30 6.96
N ARG A 35 -10.79 -38.09 6.50
CA ARG A 35 -10.24 -37.50 5.26
C ARG A 35 -8.71 -37.50 5.23
N ASN A 36 -8.06 -37.23 6.37
CA ASN A 36 -6.61 -37.27 6.52
C ASN A 36 -6.02 -38.69 6.53
N GLN A 37 -6.77 -39.71 6.94
CA GLN A 37 -6.30 -41.10 6.92
C GLN A 37 -6.41 -41.72 5.53
N LYS A 38 -7.41 -41.34 4.73
CA LYS A 38 -7.58 -41.83 3.34
C LYS A 38 -6.39 -41.50 2.43
N GLN A 39 -5.66 -40.43 2.74
CA GLN A 39 -4.50 -39.99 1.96
C GLN A 39 -3.19 -40.66 2.41
N LYS A 40 -3.20 -41.47 3.48
CA LYS A 40 -2.00 -42.15 3.98
C LYS A 40 -1.83 -43.52 3.31
N PRO A 41 -0.58 -43.93 3.02
CA PRO A 41 -0.31 -45.27 2.47
C PRO A 41 -0.66 -46.40 3.44
N SER A 42 -0.61 -46.15 4.76
CA SER A 42 -1.04 -47.07 5.81
C SER A 42 -2.19 -46.47 6.64
N PRO A 43 -3.43 -46.49 6.12
CA PRO A 43 -4.56 -45.82 6.76
C PRO A 43 -5.02 -46.58 8.00
N LYS A 44 -5.31 -45.86 9.09
CA LYS A 44 -5.99 -46.41 10.27
C LYS A 44 -7.47 -46.01 10.25
N CYS A 45 -8.38 -46.95 10.54
CA CYS A 45 -9.80 -46.63 10.67
C CYS A 45 -10.03 -45.63 11.82
N LYS A 46 -11.16 -44.93 11.81
CA LYS A 46 -11.49 -43.88 12.80
C LYS A 46 -11.35 -44.36 14.25
N THR A 47 -11.64 -45.63 14.52
CA THR A 47 -11.51 -46.26 15.85
C THR A 47 -10.05 -46.48 16.23
N CYS A 48 -9.24 -47.09 15.36
CA CYS A 48 -7.82 -47.33 15.63
C CYS A 48 -6.97 -46.05 15.61
N ALA A 49 -7.38 -45.03 14.87
CA ALA A 49 -6.70 -43.73 14.86
C ALA A 49 -6.93 -42.92 16.16
N ARG A 50 -7.97 -43.24 16.93
CA ARG A 50 -8.30 -42.59 18.20
C ARG A 50 -7.64 -43.25 19.41
N GLN A 51 -7.03 -44.43 19.26
CA GLN A 51 -6.31 -45.07 20.36
C GLN A 51 -4.83 -44.63 20.41
N PRO A 52 -4.30 -44.22 21.58
CA PRO A 52 -2.88 -43.99 21.75
C PRO A 52 -2.14 -45.32 21.55
N ASN A 53 -1.05 -45.30 20.76
CA ASN A 53 -0.28 -46.48 20.37
C ASN A 53 0.07 -47.35 21.60
N LYS A 54 -0.65 -48.45 21.81
CA LYS A 54 -0.14 -49.59 22.59
C LYS A 54 0.75 -50.39 21.65
N GLY A 55 2.06 -50.19 21.78
CA GLY A 55 3.05 -51.02 21.11
C GLY A 55 2.84 -52.48 21.47
N GLN A 56 2.81 -53.34 20.45
CA GLN A 56 2.73 -54.78 20.63
C GLN A 56 4.15 -55.33 20.86
N PRO A 57 4.33 -56.31 21.76
CA PRO A 57 5.64 -56.78 22.18
C PRO A 57 6.14 -57.88 21.25
N THR A 58 7.36 -57.71 20.73
CA THR A 58 8.24 -58.79 20.29
C THR A 58 9.33 -58.84 21.35
N GLY A 59 9.40 -59.83 22.24
CA GLY A 59 9.73 -61.21 21.90
C GLY A 59 11.18 -61.46 22.34
N SER A 60 11.34 -61.91 23.58
CA SER A 60 12.46 -62.69 24.16
C SER A 60 13.91 -62.32 23.80
N ASN A 61 14.66 -61.85 24.80
CA ASN A 61 15.68 -62.68 25.46
C ASN A 61 16.21 -61.95 26.71
N GLY A 62 16.00 -62.58 27.87
CA GLY A 62 16.56 -62.12 29.13
C GLY A 62 18.03 -62.47 29.21
N ILE A 63 18.89 -61.47 29.42
CA ILE A 63 20.22 -61.62 30.00
C ILE A 63 20.51 -60.33 30.79
N ASN A 64 20.64 -60.45 32.12
CA ASN A 64 21.31 -59.55 33.08
C ASN A 64 21.07 -58.03 32.98
N ALA A 65 20.07 -57.53 33.70
CA ALA A 65 19.83 -56.09 33.92
C ALA A 65 20.64 -55.50 35.10
N GLU A 66 21.76 -56.10 35.47
CA GLU A 66 22.64 -55.60 36.53
C GLU A 66 24.07 -55.41 35.98
N LEU A 67 24.54 -54.15 36.03
CA LEU A 67 25.92 -53.67 35.78
C LEU A 67 26.39 -53.29 34.36
N GLU A 68 25.54 -52.80 33.46
CA GLU A 68 26.06 -51.99 32.34
C GLU A 68 26.42 -50.57 32.81
N GLN A 69 27.70 -50.36 33.10
CA GLN A 69 28.31 -49.05 33.29
C GLN A 69 28.87 -48.52 31.97
N ARG A 70 28.74 -47.21 31.74
CA ARG A 70 29.23 -46.55 30.54
C ARG A 70 30.09 -45.35 30.90
N THR A 71 31.19 -45.17 30.19
CA THR A 71 32.12 -44.07 30.43
C THR A 71 31.63 -42.80 29.75
N CYS A 72 31.50 -41.72 30.53
CA CYS A 72 31.22 -40.41 29.97
C CYS A 72 32.47 -39.86 29.28
N ILE A 73 32.37 -39.48 28.01
CA ILE A 73 33.53 -38.97 27.25
C ILE A 73 34.06 -37.62 27.75
N GLU A 74 33.24 -36.86 28.49
CA GLU A 74 33.63 -35.53 28.98
C GLU A 74 34.36 -35.59 30.32
N CYS A 75 33.89 -36.41 31.26
CA CYS A 75 34.48 -36.53 32.59
C CYS A 75 35.26 -37.84 32.80
N ASN A 76 35.29 -38.72 31.80
CA ASN A 76 35.92 -40.05 31.82
C ASN A 76 35.50 -40.97 32.99
N GLN A 77 34.36 -40.68 33.63
CA GLN A 77 33.82 -41.51 34.71
C GLN A 77 32.93 -42.62 34.15
N SER A 78 33.17 -43.86 34.61
CA SER A 78 32.30 -45.01 34.39
C SER A 78 31.07 -44.90 35.29
N LEU A 79 29.91 -44.63 34.68
CA LEU A 79 28.67 -44.35 35.41
C LEU A 79 27.56 -45.31 34.95
N PRO A 80 26.59 -45.63 35.83
CA PRO A 80 25.43 -46.43 35.44
C PRO A 80 24.65 -45.79 34.29
N LEU A 81 24.05 -46.60 33.40
CA LEU A 81 23.24 -46.11 32.26
C LEU A 81 22.18 -45.06 32.64
N LYS A 82 21.58 -45.15 33.84
CA LYS A 82 20.60 -44.16 34.34
C LYS A 82 21.15 -42.72 34.44
N SER A 83 22.48 -42.57 34.56
CA SER A 83 23.18 -41.29 34.58
C SER A 83 23.31 -40.66 33.19
N PHE A 84 22.91 -41.38 32.14
CA PHE A 84 22.82 -40.91 30.76
C PHE A 84 21.35 -40.78 30.36
N SER A 85 21.03 -39.82 29.49
CA SER A 85 19.68 -39.77 28.91
C SER A 85 19.52 -40.88 27.86
N HIS A 86 18.29 -41.33 27.62
CA HIS A 86 18.01 -42.37 26.62
C HIS A 86 18.63 -42.05 25.25
N HIS A 87 18.63 -40.78 24.84
CA HIS A 87 19.26 -40.36 23.59
C HIS A 87 20.80 -40.36 23.63
N GLN A 88 21.42 -40.13 24.79
CA GLN A 88 22.87 -40.23 24.97
C GLN A 88 23.36 -41.67 25.07
N GLN A 89 22.53 -42.60 25.57
CA GLN A 89 22.83 -44.03 25.59
C GLN A 89 22.95 -44.63 24.18
N LEU A 90 22.31 -44.02 23.17
CA LEU A 90 22.38 -44.48 21.79
C LEU A 90 23.61 -43.96 21.02
N LYS A 91 24.39 -43.04 21.60
CA LYS A 91 25.53 -42.39 20.92
C LYS A 91 26.85 -43.05 21.30
N PRO A 92 27.78 -43.32 20.36
CA PRO A 92 29.09 -43.91 20.68
C PRO A 92 29.88 -43.04 21.67
N ASN A 93 29.84 -41.72 21.51
CA ASN A 93 30.49 -40.73 22.39
C ASN A 93 29.49 -40.14 23.39
N SER A 94 29.03 -40.95 24.34
CA SER A 94 27.99 -40.58 25.30
C SER A 94 28.48 -39.62 26.39
N LYS A 95 27.74 -38.54 26.65
CA LYS A 95 27.97 -37.64 27.79
C LYS A 95 26.93 -37.89 28.89
N CYS A 96 27.35 -37.89 30.16
CA CYS A 96 26.44 -38.02 31.30
C CYS A 96 25.56 -36.76 31.42
N LYS A 97 24.39 -36.90 32.06
CA LYS A 97 23.42 -35.79 32.23
C LYS A 97 24.08 -34.54 32.83
N ALA A 98 24.92 -34.71 33.85
CA ALA A 98 25.64 -33.60 34.50
C ALA A 98 26.58 -32.83 33.55
N CYS A 99 27.33 -33.54 32.70
CA CYS A 99 28.20 -32.89 31.71
C CYS A 99 27.39 -32.21 30.59
N VAL A 100 26.26 -32.78 30.19
CA VAL A 100 25.36 -32.14 29.22
C VAL A 100 24.76 -30.84 29.78
N ASP A 101 24.40 -30.83 31.06
CA ASP A 101 23.83 -29.66 31.71
C ASP A 101 24.89 -28.56 31.95
N LYS A 102 26.15 -28.91 32.24
CA LYS A 102 27.26 -27.93 32.29
C LYS A 102 27.48 -27.22 30.94
N VAL A 103 27.47 -27.96 29.82
CA VAL A 103 27.64 -27.37 28.48
C VAL A 103 26.47 -26.45 28.09
N LYS A 104 25.25 -26.70 28.59
CA LYS A 104 24.11 -25.79 28.39
C LYS A 104 24.27 -24.47 29.14
N VAL A 105 24.90 -24.49 30.31
CA VAL A 105 25.13 -23.29 31.13
C VAL A 105 26.22 -22.40 30.50
N GLU A 106 27.26 -22.99 29.92
CA GLU A 106 28.33 -22.23 29.25
C GLU A 106 27.93 -21.70 27.85
N GLY A 107 27.02 -22.39 27.14
CA GLY A 107 26.54 -21.99 25.81
C GLY A 107 25.53 -20.81 25.80
N ASP A 108 25.00 -20.41 26.95
CA ASP A 108 24.01 -19.31 27.09
C ASP A 108 24.66 -17.95 27.38
N ALA A 109 26.00 -17.88 27.46
CA ALA A 109 26.73 -16.67 27.83
C ALA A 109 26.85 -15.60 26.72
N GLN A 110 26.40 -15.85 25.49
CA GLN A 110 26.23 -14.80 24.48
C GLN A 110 24.74 -14.45 24.31
N PRO A 111 24.30 -13.22 24.67
CA PRO A 111 22.90 -12.84 24.52
C PRO A 111 22.56 -12.81 23.03
N ARG A 112 21.72 -13.74 22.58
CA ARG A 112 21.14 -13.71 21.21
C ARG A 112 20.36 -12.40 21.05
N LEU A 113 20.98 -11.44 20.38
CA LEU A 113 20.38 -10.16 20.06
C LEU A 113 19.37 -10.33 18.93
N LYS A 114 18.27 -9.58 19.01
CA LYS A 114 17.23 -9.52 17.99
C LYS A 114 17.04 -8.05 17.58
N ARG A 115 16.91 -7.79 16.28
CA ARG A 115 16.77 -6.43 15.77
C ARG A 115 15.32 -5.99 15.87
N CYS A 116 15.08 -4.86 16.53
CA CYS A 116 13.76 -4.23 16.55
C CYS A 116 13.49 -3.57 15.19
N VAL A 117 12.32 -3.82 14.61
CA VAL A 117 11.97 -3.24 13.28
C VAL A 117 11.57 -1.77 13.33
N GLN A 118 11.24 -1.25 14.52
CA GLN A 118 10.82 0.15 14.69
C GLN A 118 12.02 1.09 14.91
N CYS A 119 12.94 0.72 15.81
CA CYS A 119 14.10 1.55 16.13
C CYS A 119 15.41 1.05 15.53
N PHE A 120 15.37 -0.08 14.80
CA PHE A 120 16.52 -0.73 14.16
C PHE A 120 17.68 -1.11 15.07
N ARG A 121 17.50 -1.04 16.40
CA ARG A 121 18.51 -1.44 17.39
C ARG A 121 18.51 -2.96 17.60
N SER A 122 19.70 -3.55 17.68
CA SER A 122 19.91 -4.94 18.09
C SER A 122 19.85 -5.02 19.61
N LEU A 123 18.81 -5.66 20.14
CA LEU A 123 18.50 -5.68 21.57
C LEU A 123 18.40 -7.11 22.10
N PRO A 124 18.66 -7.36 23.40
CA PRO A 124 18.46 -8.66 24.00
C PRO A 124 17.01 -9.11 23.89
N LYS A 125 16.77 -10.43 23.82
CA LYS A 125 15.41 -11.02 23.74
C LYS A 125 14.48 -10.56 24.87
N THR A 126 15.02 -10.20 26.04
CA THR A 126 14.29 -9.64 27.20
C THR A 126 13.68 -8.26 26.95
N SER A 127 14.23 -7.51 25.98
CA SER A 127 13.72 -6.21 25.51
C SER A 127 12.46 -6.34 24.65
N PHE A 128 12.01 -7.57 24.36
CA PHE A 128 10.80 -7.88 23.62
C PHE A 128 9.80 -8.57 24.56
N SER A 129 8.50 -8.39 24.33
CA SER A 129 7.48 -9.19 25.02
C SER A 129 7.56 -10.65 24.58
N LYS A 130 6.99 -11.60 25.34
CA LYS A 130 6.99 -13.03 24.97
C LYS A 130 6.46 -13.25 23.55
N ARG A 131 5.41 -12.53 23.17
CA ARG A 131 4.80 -12.55 21.83
C ARG A 131 5.74 -11.94 20.78
N GLN A 132 6.26 -10.74 21.02
CA GLN A 132 7.16 -10.06 20.09
C GLN A 132 8.46 -10.86 19.87
N ALA A 133 8.98 -11.51 20.90
CA ALA A 133 10.18 -12.34 20.81
C ALA A 133 10.06 -13.54 19.86
N GLN A 134 8.85 -13.96 19.48
CA GLN A 134 8.60 -15.09 18.58
C GLN A 134 8.39 -14.66 17.11
N LEU A 135 8.10 -13.39 16.84
CA LEU A 135 7.86 -12.89 15.47
C LEU A 135 9.15 -12.77 14.66
N LEU A 136 9.10 -12.93 13.33
CA LEU A 136 10.27 -12.66 12.47
C LEU A 136 10.73 -11.21 12.58
N ASP A 137 9.76 -10.29 12.63
CA ASP A 137 9.96 -8.84 12.64
C ASP A 137 9.43 -8.23 13.94
N PRO A 138 10.20 -8.28 15.04
CA PRO A 138 9.71 -7.92 16.37
C PRO A 138 9.86 -6.43 16.66
N LYS A 139 8.99 -5.89 17.52
CA LYS A 139 9.13 -4.55 18.12
C LYS A 139 9.54 -4.65 19.59
N CYS A 140 10.51 -3.83 20.03
CA CYS A 140 10.90 -3.79 21.44
C CYS A 140 9.82 -3.16 22.32
N LYS A 141 9.82 -3.48 23.62
CA LYS A 141 8.82 -3.00 24.58
C LYS A 141 8.71 -1.48 24.59
N THR A 142 9.83 -0.76 24.60
CA THR A 142 9.84 0.71 24.54
C THR A 142 9.14 1.25 23.31
N CYS A 143 9.42 0.71 22.12
CA CYS A 143 8.73 1.15 20.90
C CYS A 143 7.24 0.80 20.91
N VAL A 144 6.83 -0.29 21.57
CA VAL A 144 5.42 -0.64 21.76
C VAL A 144 4.76 0.33 22.74
N GLU A 145 5.39 0.62 23.87
CA GLU A 145 4.91 1.58 24.88
C GLU A 145 4.82 3.00 24.33
N ASP A 146 5.77 3.44 23.49
CA ASP A 146 5.73 4.74 22.84
C ASP A 146 4.59 4.82 21.80
N LEU A 147 4.33 3.73 21.07
CA LEU A 147 3.18 3.60 20.18
C LEU A 147 1.86 3.64 20.97
N GLU A 148 1.79 2.94 22.10
CA GLU A 148 0.63 2.94 23.01
C GLU A 148 0.41 4.31 23.66
N ARG A 149 1.48 5.01 24.06
CA ARG A 149 1.41 6.37 24.61
C ARG A 149 0.95 7.37 23.57
N ALA A 150 1.43 7.26 22.33
CA ALA A 150 0.92 8.07 21.22
C ALA A 150 -0.56 7.78 20.94
N ALA A 151 -0.99 6.52 21.03
CA ALA A 151 -2.40 6.14 20.92
C ALA A 151 -3.26 6.64 22.10
N ALA A 152 -2.72 6.65 23.32
CA ALA A 152 -3.39 7.13 24.51
C ALA A 152 -3.45 8.66 24.59
N ALA A 153 -2.42 9.38 24.14
CA ALA A 153 -2.47 10.84 23.99
C ALA A 153 -3.57 11.26 22.99
N SER A 154 -3.89 10.40 22.02
CA SER A 154 -5.02 10.58 21.10
C SER A 154 -6.39 10.30 21.74
N SER A 155 -6.47 9.56 22.86
CA SER A 155 -7.73 9.17 23.50
C SER A 155 -8.30 10.22 24.47
N ALA A 156 -7.53 11.24 24.87
CA ALA A 156 -8.00 12.32 25.74
C ALA A 156 -8.98 13.29 25.04
N HIS A 157 -9.22 13.16 23.73
CA HIS A 157 -10.14 14.00 22.96
C HIS A 157 -11.58 13.42 22.80
N VAL A 158 -11.93 12.35 23.53
CA VAL A 158 -13.23 11.66 23.39
C VAL A 158 -14.35 12.36 24.20
N ALA A 159 -14.53 13.67 23.96
CA ALA A 159 -15.75 14.41 24.29
C ALA A 159 -16.34 15.15 23.07
N SER A 160 -15.85 14.85 21.85
CA SER A 160 -16.55 15.10 20.59
C SER A 160 -16.45 13.84 19.74
N LYS A 161 -17.58 13.15 19.53
CA LYS A 161 -17.63 11.77 19.01
C LYS A 161 -17.37 11.74 17.49
N TRP A 162 -16.11 11.96 17.12
CA TRP A 162 -15.46 11.77 15.82
C TRP A 162 -15.86 12.81 14.77
N LYS A 163 -14.87 13.56 14.28
CA LYS A 163 -15.04 14.46 13.14
C LYS A 163 -14.69 13.69 11.87
N PHE A 164 -15.61 13.68 10.90
CA PHE A 164 -15.38 13.16 9.56
C PHE A 164 -14.97 14.33 8.68
N ASP A 165 -13.78 14.90 8.84
CA ASP A 165 -13.36 16.12 8.14
C ASP A 165 -12.07 15.92 7.32
N GLN A 166 -11.53 14.69 7.32
CA GLN A 166 -10.32 14.34 6.58
C GLN A 166 -10.67 13.71 5.25
N TYR A 167 -9.92 14.04 4.21
CA TYR A 167 -10.01 13.38 2.91
C TYR A 167 -8.83 12.45 2.70
N TYR A 168 -9.09 11.29 2.12
CA TYR A 168 -8.07 10.31 1.78
C TYR A 168 -8.23 9.85 0.35
N ARG A 169 -7.10 9.63 -0.33
CA ARG A 169 -7.04 9.00 -1.65
C ARG A 169 -6.62 7.54 -1.51
N VAL A 170 -7.30 6.65 -2.22
CA VAL A 170 -6.86 5.27 -2.40
C VAL A 170 -5.65 5.23 -3.34
N CYS A 171 -4.49 4.82 -2.84
CA CYS A 171 -3.25 4.76 -3.61
C CYS A 171 -2.77 3.33 -3.89
N HIS A 172 -3.47 2.32 -3.39
CA HIS A 172 -3.10 0.91 -3.55
C HIS A 172 -4.19 0.11 -4.27
N ARG A 173 -3.77 -0.72 -5.22
CA ARG A 173 -4.64 -1.64 -5.96
C ARG A 173 -4.47 -3.06 -5.42
N ASP A 174 -5.43 -3.53 -4.64
CA ASP A 174 -5.50 -4.95 -4.26
C ASP A 174 -6.24 -5.78 -5.34
N LYS A 175 -6.50 -7.06 -5.04
CA LYS A 175 -7.23 -7.97 -5.96
C LYS A 175 -8.64 -7.52 -6.31
N SER A 176 -9.26 -6.66 -5.49
CA SER A 176 -10.57 -6.07 -5.74
C SER A 176 -10.50 -4.81 -6.62
N GLY A 177 -9.30 -4.36 -6.99
CA GLY A 177 -9.12 -3.15 -7.80
C GLY A 177 -8.98 -1.87 -6.97
N GLY A 178 -8.79 -1.98 -5.65
CA GLY A 178 -8.70 -0.83 -4.76
C GLY A 178 -8.36 -1.20 -3.32
N VAL A 179 -8.99 -0.55 -2.34
CA VAL A 179 -8.80 -0.82 -0.91
C VAL A 179 -10.09 -1.33 -0.29
N SER A 180 -9.97 -2.46 0.37
CA SER A 180 -11.03 -3.15 1.10
C SER A 180 -11.67 -2.32 2.24
N VAL A 181 -13.00 -2.25 2.25
CA VAL A 181 -13.82 -1.67 3.34
C VAL A 181 -14.30 -2.79 4.26
N ARG A 182 -14.24 -2.54 5.57
CA ARG A 182 -14.38 -3.52 6.66
C ARG A 182 -15.55 -3.18 7.58
N VAL A 183 -16.23 -4.19 8.11
CA VAL A 183 -17.39 -4.01 9.00
C VAL A 183 -17.02 -3.65 10.45
N LYS A 184 -15.74 -3.77 10.83
CA LYS A 184 -15.24 -3.46 12.18
C LYS A 184 -13.85 -2.82 12.09
N HIS A 185 -13.43 -2.19 13.18
CA HIS A 185 -12.08 -1.64 13.38
C HIS A 185 -11.00 -2.72 13.53
N ASN A 186 -10.91 -3.60 12.54
CA ASN A 186 -9.93 -4.69 12.49
C ASN A 186 -9.70 -5.11 11.03
N ILE A 187 -8.43 -5.21 10.62
CA ILE A 187 -8.05 -5.58 9.25
C ILE A 187 -8.48 -7.00 8.85
N ALA A 188 -8.65 -7.90 9.82
CA ALA A 188 -9.12 -9.27 9.62
C ALA A 188 -10.65 -9.39 9.63
N SER A 189 -11.38 -8.30 9.84
CA SER A 189 -12.85 -8.35 9.87
C SER A 189 -13.45 -8.55 8.47
N PRO A 190 -14.71 -9.04 8.40
CA PRO A 190 -15.39 -9.26 7.13
C PRO A 190 -15.38 -8.03 6.22
N LEU A 191 -15.24 -8.30 4.93
CA LEU A 191 -15.32 -7.30 3.88
C LEU A 191 -16.76 -6.87 3.68
N LEU A 192 -16.94 -5.57 3.54
CA LEU A 192 -18.20 -4.95 3.15
C LEU A 192 -18.21 -4.62 1.64
N GLY A 193 -17.05 -4.26 1.11
CA GLY A 193 -16.85 -3.79 -0.25
C GLY A 193 -15.41 -3.32 -0.44
N TYR A 194 -15.17 -2.52 -1.46
CA TYR A 194 -13.89 -1.87 -1.69
C TYR A 194 -14.09 -0.47 -2.27
N ILE A 195 -13.12 0.42 -2.05
CA ILE A 195 -13.05 1.72 -2.70
C ILE A 195 -12.01 1.60 -3.82
N PRO A 196 -12.38 1.85 -5.10
CA PRO A 196 -11.45 1.71 -6.23
C PRO A 196 -10.20 2.59 -6.11
N LEU A 197 -9.13 2.18 -6.78
CA LEU A 197 -7.90 2.96 -6.89
C LEU A 197 -8.18 4.40 -7.37
N GLY A 198 -7.46 5.38 -6.79
CA GLY A 198 -7.52 6.79 -7.16
C GLY A 198 -8.70 7.58 -6.60
N ARG A 199 -9.72 6.90 -6.07
CA ARG A 199 -10.90 7.55 -5.49
C ARG A 199 -10.56 8.25 -4.18
N VAL A 200 -11.18 9.41 -3.98
CA VAL A 200 -11.09 10.22 -2.79
C VAL A 200 -12.38 10.10 -1.99
N PHE A 201 -12.25 9.94 -0.67
CA PHE A 201 -13.41 9.85 0.23
C PHE A 201 -13.12 10.58 1.54
N ARG A 202 -14.20 10.97 2.21
CA ARG A 202 -14.18 11.64 3.51
C ARG A 202 -14.24 10.61 4.64
N ALA A 203 -13.42 10.79 5.66
CA ALA A 203 -13.33 9.88 6.79
C ALA A 203 -12.85 10.61 8.06
N THR A 204 -12.75 9.88 9.16
CA THR A 204 -12.10 10.38 10.38
C THR A 204 -10.59 10.48 10.23
N ALA A 205 -9.94 11.17 11.16
CA ALA A 205 -8.51 10.97 11.40
C ALA A 205 -8.18 9.48 11.66
N PRO A 206 -6.93 9.03 11.46
CA PRO A 206 -6.56 7.64 11.66
C PRO A 206 -6.72 7.22 13.13
N ILE A 207 -7.36 6.07 13.35
CA ILE A 207 -7.60 5.48 14.67
C ILE A 207 -6.88 4.12 14.70
N CYS A 208 -6.01 3.92 15.68
CA CYS A 208 -5.31 2.65 15.86
C CYS A 208 -6.19 1.65 16.63
N ASN A 209 -6.28 0.41 16.14
CA ASN A 209 -6.93 -0.68 16.88
C ASN A 209 -6.01 -1.21 18.01
N GLU A 210 -6.48 -2.20 18.75
CA GLU A 210 -5.71 -2.87 19.83
C GLU A 210 -4.38 -3.50 19.34
N GLN A 211 -4.27 -3.78 18.04
CA GLN A 211 -3.07 -4.32 17.41
C GLN A 211 -2.11 -3.22 16.91
N GLY A 212 -2.50 -1.95 17.01
CA GLY A 212 -1.76 -0.79 16.53
C GLY A 212 -1.93 -0.52 15.03
N ASP A 213 -2.90 -1.16 14.36
CA ASP A 213 -3.17 -0.93 12.94
C ASP A 213 -4.01 0.35 12.77
N PRO A 214 -3.52 1.36 12.03
CA PRO A 214 -4.27 2.57 11.77
C PRO A 214 -5.37 2.30 10.73
N MET A 215 -6.60 2.68 11.08
CA MET A 215 -7.76 2.63 10.19
C MET A 215 -8.55 3.93 10.30
N VAL A 216 -9.21 4.34 9.23
CA VAL A 216 -10.15 5.45 9.23
C VAL A 216 -11.58 4.92 9.18
N ARG A 217 -12.52 5.64 9.80
CA ARG A 217 -13.94 5.30 9.72
C ARG A 217 -14.64 6.19 8.70
N LEU A 218 -15.50 5.57 7.90
CA LEU A 218 -16.41 6.27 6.98
C LEU A 218 -17.66 6.75 7.74
N GLU A 219 -18.23 7.85 7.28
CA GLU A 219 -19.40 8.48 7.89
C GLU A 219 -20.65 7.59 7.83
N GLY A 220 -21.21 7.23 9.00
CA GLY A 220 -22.60 6.77 9.20
C GLY A 220 -23.10 5.55 8.40
N PRO A 221 -24.42 5.23 8.47
CA PRO A 221 -24.96 4.01 7.85
C PRO A 221 -25.04 4.06 6.32
N HIS A 222 -24.72 5.21 5.72
CA HIS A 222 -24.68 5.41 4.28
C HIS A 222 -23.24 5.35 3.81
N LEU A 223 -22.87 4.24 3.20
CA LEU A 223 -21.58 4.14 2.52
C LEU A 223 -21.55 5.14 1.36
N PRO A 224 -20.42 5.84 1.14
CA PRO A 224 -20.22 6.60 -0.08
C PRO A 224 -20.47 5.73 -1.32
N THR A 225 -21.00 6.32 -2.39
CA THR A 225 -21.20 5.63 -3.69
C THR A 225 -19.89 5.04 -4.22
N ALA A 226 -18.75 5.61 -3.84
CA ALA A 226 -17.41 5.09 -4.12
C ALA A 226 -17.17 3.66 -3.59
N VAL A 227 -17.97 3.16 -2.64
CA VAL A 227 -17.82 1.80 -2.08
C VAL A 227 -18.55 0.78 -2.96
N MET A 228 -17.79 0.06 -3.77
CA MET A 228 -18.28 -1.07 -4.57
C MET A 228 -18.49 -2.29 -3.68
N ARG A 229 -19.72 -2.81 -3.62
CA ARG A 229 -20.05 -4.00 -2.83
C ARG A 229 -19.67 -5.27 -3.60
N PHE A 230 -19.16 -6.27 -2.88
CA PHE A 230 -18.92 -7.59 -3.47
C PHE A 230 -20.26 -8.24 -3.82
N GLU A 231 -20.48 -8.59 -5.09
CA GLU A 231 -21.68 -9.31 -5.52
C GLU A 231 -21.83 -10.60 -4.72
N THR A 232 -22.94 -10.73 -4.02
CA THR A 232 -23.26 -11.94 -3.25
C THR A 232 -23.76 -12.99 -4.23
N LYS A 233 -22.85 -13.70 -4.90
CA LYS A 233 -23.19 -14.90 -5.70
C LYS A 233 -23.55 -16.08 -4.79
N TYR A 234 -24.52 -15.96 -3.89
CA TYR A 234 -25.20 -17.11 -3.28
C TYR A 234 -26.59 -16.72 -2.77
N SER A 235 -27.58 -17.47 -3.27
CA SER A 235 -28.96 -17.57 -2.80
C SER A 235 -29.97 -16.55 -3.32
N SER A 236 -30.37 -16.75 -4.58
CA SER A 236 -31.77 -16.60 -4.98
C SER A 236 -32.65 -17.56 -4.16
N LYS A 237 -33.06 -17.11 -2.98
CA LYS A 237 -34.36 -17.49 -2.40
C LYS A 237 -34.96 -16.19 -1.91
N GLU A 238 -35.81 -15.64 -2.76
CA GLU A 238 -36.89 -14.77 -2.33
C GLU A 238 -37.72 -15.54 -1.31
N GLU A 239 -37.69 -15.12 -0.05
CA GLU A 239 -38.87 -14.95 0.79
C GLU A 239 -38.48 -14.35 2.14
N ASP A 240 -39.23 -13.32 2.51
CA ASP A 240 -39.42 -12.72 3.82
C ASP A 240 -38.28 -11.99 4.55
N GLY A 241 -38.50 -10.69 4.67
CA GLY A 241 -37.90 -9.85 5.70
C GLY A 241 -36.82 -8.91 5.17
N ARG A 242 -37.24 -7.69 4.77
CA ARG A 242 -36.41 -6.48 4.77
C ARG A 242 -35.83 -6.26 6.17
N VAL A 243 -34.81 -7.01 6.55
CA VAL A 243 -33.85 -6.60 7.56
C VAL A 243 -32.70 -6.04 6.76
N GLU A 244 -32.83 -4.77 6.37
CA GLU A 244 -31.65 -3.95 6.10
C GLU A 244 -30.76 -4.13 7.32
N ARG A 245 -29.71 -4.95 7.21
CA ARG A 245 -28.64 -4.96 8.20
C ARG A 245 -28.09 -3.55 8.16
N GLN A 246 -28.57 -2.69 9.06
CA GLN A 246 -28.04 -1.35 9.24
C GLN A 246 -26.54 -1.51 9.41
N ILE A 247 -25.80 -1.07 8.39
CA ILE A 247 -24.36 -1.05 8.42
C ILE A 247 -24.02 -0.02 9.49
N LYS A 248 -23.73 -0.48 10.70
CA LYS A 248 -23.48 0.43 11.83
C LYS A 248 -22.16 1.17 11.64
N GLU A 249 -21.18 0.51 10.99
CA GLU A 249 -19.83 1.02 10.84
C GLU A 249 -19.16 0.50 9.56
N ALA A 250 -18.29 1.33 8.99
CA ALA A 250 -17.46 1.02 7.85
C ALA A 250 -16.06 1.59 8.04
N TRP A 251 -15.07 0.73 7.91
CA TRP A 251 -13.68 0.99 8.30
C TRP A 251 -12.74 0.69 7.14
N VAL A 252 -11.73 1.55 6.94
CA VAL A 252 -10.75 1.40 5.86
C VAL A 252 -9.36 1.38 6.48
N PRO A 253 -8.54 0.34 6.26
CA PRO A 253 -7.18 0.31 6.76
C PRO A 253 -6.31 1.34 6.04
N CYS A 254 -5.51 2.11 6.78
CA CYS A 254 -4.55 3.05 6.19
C CYS A 254 -3.34 2.34 5.60
N ARG A 255 -3.01 1.15 6.12
CA ARG A 255 -1.88 0.33 5.71
C ARG A 255 -2.24 -1.14 5.61
N SER A 256 -1.55 -1.88 4.73
CA SER A 256 -1.71 -3.32 4.60
C SER A 256 -1.02 -4.07 5.76
N ILE A 257 -1.28 -5.37 5.88
CA ILE A 257 -0.56 -6.25 6.84
C ILE A 257 0.94 -6.29 6.53
N ARG A 258 1.33 -6.00 5.28
CA ARG A 258 2.73 -5.87 4.84
C ARG A 258 3.27 -4.46 4.98
N ASN A 259 2.53 -3.57 5.66
CA ASN A 259 2.87 -2.17 5.89
C ASN A 259 2.94 -1.32 4.60
N GLU A 260 2.30 -1.75 3.52
CA GLU A 260 2.11 -0.92 2.31
C GLU A 260 1.11 0.20 2.61
N ILE A 261 1.35 1.39 2.07
CA ILE A 261 0.43 2.53 2.22
C ILE A 261 -0.79 2.27 1.34
N LEU A 262 -1.97 2.26 1.95
CA LEU A 262 -3.24 2.05 1.25
C LEU A 262 -3.97 3.37 0.99
N LEU A 263 -3.82 4.32 1.92
CA LEU A 263 -4.46 5.61 1.90
C LEU A 263 -3.43 6.73 2.05
N GLU A 264 -3.53 7.74 1.19
CA GLU A 264 -2.78 8.98 1.27
C GLU A 264 -3.70 10.14 1.69
N PRO A 265 -3.24 11.07 2.55
CA PRO A 265 -3.99 12.28 2.84
C PRO A 265 -4.28 13.09 1.56
N HIS A 266 -5.48 13.63 1.48
CA HIS A 266 -5.92 14.50 0.39
C HIS A 266 -6.39 15.84 0.96
N GLN A 267 -6.18 16.93 0.22
CA GLN A 267 -6.56 18.27 0.69
C GLN A 267 -8.07 18.53 0.64
N GLY A 268 -8.82 17.63 0.03
CA GLY A 268 -10.26 17.74 -0.15
C GLY A 268 -10.66 18.73 -1.27
N PRO A 269 -11.96 19.04 -1.36
CA PRO A 269 -12.45 20.09 -2.25
C PRO A 269 -11.92 21.46 -1.79
N TYR A 270 -11.72 22.37 -2.73
CA TYR A 270 -11.44 23.77 -2.43
C TYR A 270 -12.17 24.68 -3.42
N THR A 271 -12.47 25.89 -2.97
CA THR A 271 -12.97 26.96 -3.84
C THR A 271 -12.09 28.17 -3.58
N CYS A 272 -11.59 28.79 -4.65
CA CYS A 272 -10.95 30.10 -4.55
C CYS A 272 -12.04 31.12 -4.28
N ASN A 273 -12.30 31.41 -3.01
CA ASN A 273 -13.07 32.58 -2.62
C ASN A 273 -12.10 33.76 -2.64
N GLY A 274 -12.50 34.87 -3.27
CA GLY A 274 -11.68 36.08 -3.42
C GLY A 274 -11.16 36.69 -2.11
N ASP A 275 -11.58 36.17 -0.97
CA ASP A 275 -11.07 36.48 0.36
C ASP A 275 -9.81 35.65 0.68
N TYR A 276 -8.67 36.09 0.15
CA TYR A 276 -7.27 35.94 0.63
C TYR A 276 -6.72 34.60 1.20
N GLU A 277 -7.47 33.52 1.38
CA GLU A 277 -6.97 32.32 2.08
C GLU A 277 -6.34 31.27 1.17
N ARG A 278 -6.71 31.21 -0.13
CA ARG A 278 -6.02 30.37 -1.11
C ARG A 278 -5.97 31.01 -2.51
N PRO A 279 -4.78 31.37 -3.02
CA PRO A 279 -4.65 31.80 -4.40
C PRO A 279 -5.07 30.67 -5.35
N SER A 280 -5.56 31.05 -6.53
CA SER A 280 -5.78 30.12 -7.64
C SER A 280 -4.55 29.23 -7.85
N ARG A 281 -4.81 27.98 -8.24
CA ARG A 281 -3.75 26.99 -8.47
C ARG A 281 -3.56 26.78 -9.95
N PHE A 282 -2.32 26.51 -10.35
CA PHE A 282 -1.98 26.28 -11.74
C PHE A 282 -1.63 24.82 -11.94
N PHE A 283 -2.10 24.26 -13.05
CA PHE A 283 -1.93 22.86 -13.37
C PHE A 283 -1.46 22.71 -14.79
N ARG A 284 -0.48 21.83 -15.01
CA ARG A 284 0.00 21.45 -16.33
C ARG A 284 -0.59 20.11 -16.75
N CYS A 285 -1.13 20.06 -17.96
CA CYS A 285 -1.61 18.82 -18.57
C CYS A 285 -0.43 17.94 -18.96
N VAL A 286 -0.47 16.69 -18.51
CA VAL A 286 0.61 15.71 -18.73
C VAL A 286 0.17 14.49 -19.53
N VAL A 287 -1.05 14.53 -20.06
CA VAL A 287 -1.61 13.51 -20.94
C VAL A 287 -2.05 14.14 -22.26
N GLU A 288 -2.07 13.33 -23.31
CA GLU A 288 -2.64 13.76 -24.59
C GLU A 288 -4.16 13.77 -24.51
N GLY A 289 -4.79 14.89 -24.91
CA GLY A 289 -6.25 14.98 -25.04
C GLY A 289 -7.01 14.91 -23.71
N CYS A 290 -6.63 15.72 -22.71
CA CYS A 290 -7.40 15.83 -21.47
C CYS A 290 -8.81 16.38 -21.76
N LYS A 291 -9.84 15.57 -21.51
CA LYS A 291 -11.24 15.87 -21.84
C LYS A 291 -11.85 16.89 -20.88
N VAL A 292 -12.36 17.98 -21.42
CA VAL A 292 -13.08 19.04 -20.71
C VAL A 292 -14.57 18.84 -20.83
N ARG A 293 -15.33 19.07 -19.75
CA ARG A 293 -16.78 18.87 -19.67
C ARG A 293 -17.48 20.07 -19.05
N GLY A 294 -18.76 20.25 -19.36
CA GLY A 294 -19.57 21.34 -18.82
C GLY A 294 -19.92 21.22 -17.34
N SER A 295 -19.80 20.01 -16.79
CA SER A 295 -20.01 19.72 -15.38
C SER A 295 -19.07 18.63 -14.88
N ALA A 296 -18.98 18.49 -13.57
CA ALA A 296 -18.20 17.46 -12.90
C ALA A 296 -18.89 16.08 -12.94
N ASP A 297 -19.11 15.57 -14.14
CA ASP A 297 -19.73 14.27 -14.40
C ASP A 297 -19.09 13.64 -15.65
N LEU A 298 -18.63 12.39 -15.54
CA LEU A 298 -18.04 11.67 -16.66
C LEU A 298 -19.05 11.31 -17.76
N ALA A 299 -20.33 11.21 -17.43
CA ALA A 299 -21.40 10.85 -18.38
C ALA A 299 -21.71 11.99 -19.36
N ILE A 300 -21.33 13.22 -19.01
CA ILE A 300 -21.53 14.40 -19.86
C ILE A 300 -20.52 14.40 -21.00
N SER A 301 -21.00 14.77 -22.18
CA SER A 301 -20.19 14.91 -23.39
C SER A 301 -19.09 15.94 -23.20
N GLU A 302 -17.97 15.71 -23.88
CA GLU A 302 -16.84 16.62 -23.86
C GLU A 302 -17.16 17.92 -24.61
N LEU A 303 -16.79 19.05 -23.99
CA LEU A 303 -16.83 20.39 -24.58
C LEU A 303 -15.60 20.68 -25.43
N GLY A 304 -14.49 20.01 -25.13
CA GLY A 304 -13.20 20.25 -25.77
C GLY A 304 -12.08 19.58 -25.00
N TYR A 305 -10.86 20.08 -25.22
CA TYR A 305 -9.66 19.45 -24.69
C TYR A 305 -8.67 20.47 -24.12
N VAL A 306 -7.94 20.04 -23.10
CA VAL A 306 -6.67 20.65 -22.68
C VAL A 306 -5.55 19.79 -23.26
N LEU A 307 -4.63 20.43 -24.00
CA LEU A 307 -3.58 19.73 -24.72
C LEU A 307 -2.40 19.43 -23.81
N TYR A 308 -1.58 18.45 -24.21
CA TYR A 308 -0.35 18.14 -23.50
C TYR A 308 0.54 19.38 -23.39
N GLY A 309 1.03 19.67 -22.18
CA GLY A 309 1.86 20.84 -21.90
C GLY A 309 1.09 22.12 -21.56
N ASP A 310 -0.21 22.20 -21.85
CA ASP A 310 -1.03 23.36 -21.47
C ASP A 310 -1.01 23.56 -19.96
N VAL A 311 -0.84 24.81 -19.54
CA VAL A 311 -0.96 25.25 -18.16
C VAL A 311 -2.24 26.04 -17.98
N VAL A 312 -3.10 25.52 -17.11
CA VAL A 312 -4.43 26.06 -16.83
C VAL A 312 -4.55 26.48 -15.36
N GLU A 313 -5.22 27.59 -15.14
CA GLU A 313 -5.67 28.00 -13.82
C GLU A 313 -6.91 27.21 -13.40
N VAL A 314 -6.85 26.65 -12.20
CA VAL A 314 -7.92 25.95 -11.52
C VAL A 314 -8.39 26.80 -10.34
N VAL A 315 -9.68 27.08 -10.34
CA VAL A 315 -10.35 27.98 -9.39
C VAL A 315 -11.17 27.23 -8.36
N GLU A 316 -11.44 25.95 -8.60
CA GLU A 316 -12.24 25.11 -7.71
C GLU A 316 -11.88 23.63 -7.93
N SER A 317 -11.97 22.84 -6.87
CA SER A 317 -11.99 21.39 -6.94
C SER A 317 -13.16 20.82 -6.15
N ILE A 318 -13.76 19.76 -6.68
CA ILE A 318 -14.82 19.02 -6.01
C ILE A 318 -14.48 17.53 -5.99
N VAL A 319 -15.02 16.82 -5.00
CA VAL A 319 -14.99 15.36 -4.93
C VAL A 319 -16.41 14.87 -5.23
N ALA A 320 -16.59 14.22 -6.38
CA ALA A 320 -17.87 13.66 -6.80
C ALA A 320 -18.30 12.50 -5.86
N PRO A 321 -19.59 12.12 -5.83
CA PRO A 321 -20.08 11.06 -4.93
C PRO A 321 -19.42 9.69 -5.13
N ASP A 322 -18.95 9.42 -6.35
CA ASP A 322 -18.21 8.21 -6.72
C ASP A 322 -16.71 8.28 -6.35
N GLY A 323 -16.26 9.41 -5.79
CA GLY A 323 -14.91 9.67 -5.34
C GLY A 323 -13.95 10.18 -6.42
N LEU A 324 -14.43 10.51 -7.63
CA LEU A 324 -13.58 11.23 -8.60
C LEU A 324 -13.36 12.67 -8.17
N VAL A 325 -12.17 13.19 -8.46
CA VAL A 325 -11.85 14.59 -8.23
C VAL A 325 -11.94 15.33 -9.56
N PHE A 326 -12.78 16.36 -9.57
CA PHE A 326 -12.92 17.26 -10.71
C PHE A 326 -12.33 18.62 -10.35
N LEU A 327 -11.63 19.21 -11.30
CA LEU A 327 -11.02 20.53 -11.23
C LEU A 327 -11.77 21.46 -12.17
N ARG A 328 -12.25 22.59 -11.67
CA ARG A 328 -12.88 23.64 -12.48
C ARG A 328 -11.82 24.58 -13.01
N LEU A 329 -11.76 24.69 -14.33
CA LEU A 329 -10.90 25.63 -15.02
C LEU A 329 -11.47 27.05 -14.90
N HIS A 330 -10.59 28.05 -14.92
CA HIS A 330 -10.99 29.45 -15.01
C HIS A 330 -11.82 29.68 -16.29
N GLU A 331 -12.85 30.53 -16.20
CA GLU A 331 -13.78 30.85 -17.29
C GLU A 331 -13.15 31.53 -18.51
N ARG A 332 -11.86 31.88 -18.45
CA ARG A 332 -11.15 32.52 -19.58
C ARG A 332 -10.78 31.51 -20.67
N TYR A 333 -10.87 30.22 -20.36
CA TYR A 333 -10.43 29.15 -21.25
C TYR A 333 -11.56 28.54 -22.07
N PHE A 334 -12.81 28.63 -21.59
CA PHE A 334 -13.99 28.02 -22.18
C PHE A 334 -15.20 28.89 -21.86
N ASP A 335 -16.17 28.95 -22.78
CA ASP A 335 -17.41 29.67 -22.56
C ASP A 335 -18.26 28.97 -21.50
N GLY A 336 -18.19 29.45 -20.25
CA GLY A 336 -18.92 28.92 -19.10
C GLY A 336 -18.10 27.94 -18.24
N ALA A 337 -18.81 27.10 -17.49
CA ALA A 337 -18.18 26.17 -16.56
C ALA A 337 -17.46 25.04 -17.31
N ALA A 338 -16.17 24.85 -17.01
CA ALA A 338 -15.34 23.83 -17.62
C ALA A 338 -14.63 23.00 -16.55
N TRP A 339 -14.81 21.68 -16.63
CA TRP A 339 -14.33 20.71 -15.65
C TRP A 339 -13.47 19.64 -16.29
N VAL A 340 -12.41 19.26 -15.59
CA VAL A 340 -11.49 18.20 -15.97
C VAL A 340 -11.27 17.27 -14.79
N VAL A 341 -10.97 15.99 -15.07
CA VAL A 341 -10.58 15.07 -14.00
C VAL A 341 -9.14 15.33 -13.58
N GLU A 342 -8.88 15.32 -12.27
CA GLU A 342 -7.52 15.49 -11.73
C GLU A 342 -6.62 14.30 -12.11
N ARG A 343 -7.19 13.08 -12.10
CA ARG A 343 -6.52 11.82 -12.41
C ARG A 343 -7.37 10.93 -13.30
N SER A 344 -6.71 10.05 -14.06
CA SER A 344 -7.36 9.02 -14.86
C SER A 344 -8.02 7.96 -13.96
N LEU A 345 -8.82 7.09 -14.56
CA LEU A 345 -9.44 5.96 -13.84
C LEU A 345 -8.40 4.95 -13.33
N ASP A 346 -7.22 4.90 -13.97
CA ASP A 346 -6.07 4.11 -13.53
C ASP A 346 -5.19 4.86 -12.52
N ASN A 347 -5.66 6.01 -12.01
CA ASN A 347 -5.00 6.86 -11.02
C ASN A 347 -3.68 7.50 -11.50
N GLU A 348 -3.52 7.63 -12.82
CA GLU A 348 -2.43 8.42 -13.41
C GLU A 348 -2.78 9.91 -13.34
N SER A 349 -1.81 10.76 -13.02
CA SER A 349 -2.01 12.20 -13.05
C SER A 349 -2.39 12.65 -14.45
N VAL A 350 -3.52 13.33 -14.59
CA VAL A 350 -3.93 14.00 -15.83
C VAL A 350 -3.38 15.42 -15.83
N LEU A 351 -3.40 16.03 -14.66
CA LEU A 351 -2.89 17.37 -14.38
C LEU A 351 -1.92 17.31 -13.21
N ASN A 352 -0.77 17.97 -13.35
CA ASN A 352 0.18 18.16 -12.27
C ASN A 352 0.16 19.61 -11.81
N GLU A 353 0.05 19.83 -10.50
CA GLU A 353 0.15 21.17 -9.92
C GLU A 353 1.54 21.74 -10.25
N VAL A 354 1.55 22.95 -10.79
CA VAL A 354 2.76 23.71 -11.15
C VAL A 354 2.69 25.08 -10.51
N GLU A 355 3.84 25.74 -10.46
CA GLU A 355 3.90 27.11 -10.01
C GLU A 355 3.04 28.04 -10.89
N GLY A 356 2.50 29.11 -10.31
CA GLY A 356 1.75 30.14 -11.03
C GLY A 356 2.64 31.20 -11.69
N PRO A 357 2.03 32.24 -12.29
CA PRO A 357 2.76 33.36 -12.83
C PRO A 357 3.29 34.24 -11.70
N TRP A 358 4.45 34.85 -11.91
CA TRP A 358 5.03 35.81 -10.99
C TRP A 358 5.97 36.75 -11.72
N THR A 359 6.06 37.98 -11.24
CA THR A 359 6.97 39.00 -11.78
C THR A 359 7.82 39.53 -10.63
N SER A 360 9.14 39.61 -10.84
CA SER A 360 10.04 40.22 -9.89
C SER A 360 9.64 41.68 -9.66
N SER A 361 9.45 42.06 -8.41
CA SER A 361 9.06 43.42 -8.04
C SER A 361 10.19 44.08 -7.24
N PRO A 362 10.42 45.40 -7.37
CA PRO A 362 11.44 46.11 -6.60
C PRO A 362 11.41 45.88 -5.08
N PRO A 363 10.24 45.84 -4.40
CA PRO A 363 10.20 45.64 -2.95
C PRO A 363 10.56 44.20 -2.53
N ILE A 364 10.40 43.21 -3.41
CA ILE A 364 10.74 41.81 -3.16
C ILE A 364 11.37 41.25 -4.44
N PRO A 365 12.67 41.51 -4.69
CA PRO A 365 13.33 41.06 -5.90
C PRO A 365 13.37 39.53 -5.90
N ARG A 366 12.72 38.94 -6.91
CA ARG A 366 12.67 37.50 -7.12
C ARG A 366 13.47 37.14 -8.36
N THR A 367 14.55 36.38 -8.17
CA THR A 367 15.36 35.87 -9.28
C THR A 367 15.57 34.37 -9.13
N GLU A 368 15.42 33.63 -10.22
CA GLU A 368 15.54 32.18 -10.24
C GLU A 368 16.50 31.72 -11.35
N ALA A 369 17.30 30.71 -11.07
CA ALA A 369 18.20 30.14 -12.07
C ALA A 369 17.49 28.99 -12.80
N TYR A 370 17.53 28.99 -14.12
CA TYR A 370 16.97 27.94 -14.97
C TYR A 370 18.05 27.40 -15.91
N ARG A 371 18.06 26.09 -16.13
CA ARG A 371 18.98 25.40 -17.04
C ARG A 371 18.24 24.94 -18.29
N CYS A 372 18.80 25.22 -19.47
CA CYS A 372 18.33 24.62 -20.72
C CYS A 372 18.70 23.14 -20.74
N VAL A 373 17.74 22.27 -21.02
CA VAL A 373 17.95 20.81 -21.10
C VAL A 373 17.62 20.22 -22.46
N GLN A 374 17.17 21.06 -23.39
CA GLN A 374 16.90 20.64 -24.75
C GLN A 374 18.20 20.57 -25.55
N ASP A 375 18.49 19.41 -26.16
CA ASP A 375 19.71 19.17 -26.94
C ASP A 375 19.90 20.17 -28.07
N SER A 376 18.81 20.50 -28.77
CA SER A 376 18.80 21.51 -29.82
C SER A 376 18.94 22.93 -29.30
N GLY A 377 19.06 23.16 -27.99
CA GLY A 377 18.94 24.46 -27.32
C GLY A 377 17.52 25.02 -27.31
N ALA A 378 17.26 26.01 -26.45
CA ALA A 378 15.96 26.65 -26.26
C ALA A 378 15.86 27.96 -27.06
N PRO A 379 14.87 28.12 -27.97
CA PRO A 379 14.67 29.35 -28.72
C PRO A 379 14.36 30.55 -27.82
N VAL A 380 15.03 31.68 -28.06
CA VAL A 380 14.80 32.96 -27.39
C VAL A 380 13.97 33.85 -28.30
N ARG A 381 12.98 34.53 -27.73
CA ARG A 381 12.01 35.38 -28.43
C ARG A 381 11.93 36.76 -27.78
N MET A 382 11.50 37.78 -28.52
CA MET A 382 11.23 39.11 -27.97
C MET A 382 9.85 39.24 -27.33
N GLU A 383 8.93 38.35 -27.73
CA GLU A 383 7.58 38.28 -27.20
C GLU A 383 7.31 36.88 -26.65
N PRO A 384 6.53 36.75 -25.56
CA PRO A 384 6.22 35.46 -24.93
C PRO A 384 5.15 34.68 -25.73
N GLU A 385 5.37 34.48 -27.02
CA GLU A 385 4.42 33.78 -27.90
C GLU A 385 5.13 32.76 -28.79
N LEU A 386 4.43 31.66 -29.11
CA LEU A 386 4.97 30.64 -30.01
C LEU A 386 5.10 31.12 -31.46
N SER A 387 4.25 32.06 -31.88
CA SER A 387 4.17 32.71 -33.20
C SER A 387 5.33 33.67 -33.47
N ALA A 388 5.85 34.35 -32.44
CA ALA A 388 6.98 35.26 -32.57
C ALA A 388 8.20 34.53 -33.15
N ALA A 389 9.05 35.21 -33.94
CA ALA A 389 10.25 34.58 -34.49
C ALA A 389 11.36 34.43 -33.40
N PRO A 390 12.15 33.34 -33.40
CA PRO A 390 13.32 33.27 -32.53
C PRO A 390 14.38 34.30 -32.93
N VAL A 391 14.89 35.07 -31.98
CA VAL A 391 16.00 36.02 -32.16
C VAL A 391 17.35 35.41 -31.75
N GLY A 392 17.32 34.28 -31.07
CA GLY A 392 18.51 33.61 -30.57
C GLY A 392 18.18 32.26 -29.96
N ARG A 393 19.17 31.64 -29.31
CA ARG A 393 19.00 30.32 -28.71
C ARG A 393 19.91 30.12 -27.51
N ILE A 394 19.33 29.69 -26.39
CA ILE A 394 20.08 29.24 -25.22
C ILE A 394 20.62 27.83 -25.50
N PRO A 395 21.94 27.60 -25.45
CA PRO A 395 22.49 26.27 -25.72
C PRO A 395 22.18 25.29 -24.58
N CYS A 396 22.14 23.99 -24.89
CA CYS A 396 21.92 22.93 -23.90
C CYS A 396 22.95 23.05 -22.75
N GLY A 397 22.48 22.86 -21.52
CA GLY A 397 23.29 22.95 -20.30
C GLY A 397 23.52 24.37 -19.79
N ALA A 398 23.28 25.42 -20.58
CA ALA A 398 23.44 26.79 -20.13
C ALA A 398 22.41 27.15 -19.05
N VAL A 399 22.86 27.98 -18.09
CA VAL A 399 22.04 28.46 -16.97
C VAL A 399 21.76 29.95 -17.19
N VAL A 400 20.51 30.35 -17.07
CA VAL A 400 20.03 31.73 -17.22
C VAL A 400 19.31 32.20 -15.96
N THR A 401 19.37 33.50 -15.72
CA THR A 401 18.61 34.16 -14.65
C THR A 401 17.24 34.57 -15.16
N VAL A 402 16.19 34.11 -14.49
CA VAL A 402 14.79 34.41 -14.76
C VAL A 402 14.27 35.38 -13.71
N VAL A 403 13.55 36.41 -14.16
CA VAL A 403 12.94 37.46 -13.32
C VAL A 403 11.44 37.53 -13.45
N GLU A 404 10.87 36.73 -14.34
CA GLU A 404 9.43 36.66 -14.53
C GLU A 404 9.05 35.33 -15.14
N ARG A 405 7.93 34.80 -14.67
CA ARG A 405 7.28 33.61 -15.20
C ARG A 405 5.87 34.02 -15.58
N ALA A 406 5.59 34.01 -16.88
CA ALA A 406 4.30 34.36 -17.44
C ALA A 406 3.58 33.11 -17.96
N ILE A 407 2.26 33.10 -17.83
CA ILE A 407 1.39 32.10 -18.46
C ILE A 407 0.58 32.85 -19.51
N THR A 408 0.72 32.46 -20.77
CA THR A 408 0.13 33.18 -21.89
C THR A 408 -1.31 32.73 -22.14
N ASP A 409 -2.04 33.47 -22.98
CA ASP A 409 -3.39 33.08 -23.41
C ASP A 409 -3.40 31.74 -24.18
N GLN A 410 -2.25 31.40 -24.80
CA GLN A 410 -1.98 30.12 -25.44
C GLN A 410 -1.72 28.99 -24.42
N ARG A 411 -1.88 29.27 -23.12
CA ARG A 411 -1.67 28.34 -22.00
C ARG A 411 -0.23 27.81 -21.91
N GLN A 412 0.73 28.55 -22.45
CA GLN A 412 2.14 28.19 -22.42
C GLN A 412 2.86 29.00 -21.34
N VAL A 413 3.93 28.42 -20.80
CA VAL A 413 4.75 29.12 -19.81
C VAL A 413 5.98 29.72 -20.47
N PHE A 414 6.15 31.02 -20.32
CA PHE A 414 7.33 31.76 -20.75
C PHE A 414 8.07 32.35 -19.56
N LEU A 415 9.39 32.39 -19.68
CA LEU A 415 10.33 32.88 -18.68
C LEU A 415 11.06 34.08 -19.25
N ARG A 416 11.00 35.23 -18.57
CA ARG A 416 11.78 36.41 -18.96
C ARG A 416 13.18 36.32 -18.39
N ILE A 417 14.18 36.43 -19.25
CA ILE A 417 15.60 36.28 -18.91
C ILE A 417 16.30 37.64 -18.92
N VAL A 418 17.26 37.83 -18.00
CA VAL A 418 18.04 39.08 -17.90
C VAL A 418 19.45 38.92 -18.45
N ASP A 419 20.11 37.79 -18.20
CA ASP A 419 21.55 37.62 -18.46
C ASP A 419 21.85 36.76 -19.70
N PHE A 420 21.25 37.08 -20.86
CA PHE A 420 21.57 36.37 -22.11
C PHE A 420 22.71 37.04 -22.88
N ASN A 421 23.96 36.84 -22.41
CA ASN A 421 25.19 37.30 -23.07
C ASN A 421 25.81 36.27 -24.04
N ALA A 422 25.06 35.23 -24.43
CA ALA A 422 25.65 34.09 -25.16
C ALA A 422 25.73 34.26 -26.69
N ILE A 423 25.31 35.39 -27.27
CA ILE A 423 25.48 35.64 -28.71
C ILE A 423 25.87 37.11 -28.91
N LYS A 424 27.16 37.35 -29.18
CA LYS A 424 27.63 38.59 -29.83
C LYS A 424 27.16 38.56 -31.29
N ASN A 425 25.93 39.00 -31.54
CA ASN A 425 25.55 39.52 -32.84
C ASN A 425 25.32 41.02 -32.65
N ASP A 426 25.93 41.83 -33.52
CA ASP A 426 26.11 43.29 -33.44
C ASP A 426 24.83 44.14 -33.56
N GLU A 427 23.66 43.60 -33.19
CA GLU A 427 22.45 44.39 -32.98
C GLU A 427 21.89 44.06 -31.61
N ASP A 428 22.32 44.86 -30.62
CA ASP A 428 21.81 44.81 -29.26
C ASP A 428 20.32 45.20 -29.30
N THR A 429 19.47 44.19 -29.48
CA THR A 429 18.02 44.35 -29.52
C THR A 429 17.55 44.71 -28.12
N HIS A 430 17.33 46.01 -27.90
CA HIS A 430 16.84 46.60 -26.65
C HIS A 430 15.39 46.19 -26.33
N GLY A 431 15.18 44.92 -25.95
CA GLY A 431 13.87 44.45 -25.50
C GLY A 431 13.96 43.23 -24.60
N ASP A 432 12.83 42.93 -23.96
CA ASP A 432 12.70 41.78 -23.07
C ASP A 432 12.93 40.48 -23.85
N LYS A 433 13.75 39.59 -23.29
CA LYS A 433 14.05 38.28 -23.87
C LYS A 433 13.25 37.21 -23.13
N TRP A 434 12.58 36.36 -23.88
CA TRP A 434 11.69 35.32 -23.38
C TRP A 434 12.11 33.95 -23.89
N VAL A 435 11.98 32.94 -23.04
CA VAL A 435 12.18 31.52 -23.39
C VAL A 435 11.03 30.69 -22.84
N ILE A 436 10.62 29.66 -23.56
CA ILE A 436 9.56 28.78 -23.11
C ILE A 436 10.06 27.80 -22.03
N GLU A 437 9.29 27.58 -20.96
CA GLU A 437 9.63 26.61 -19.91
C GLU A 437 9.39 25.16 -20.39
N THR A 438 8.28 24.95 -21.11
CA THR A 438 7.78 23.65 -21.58
C THR A 438 7.25 23.77 -22.99
N SER A 439 7.46 22.79 -23.87
CA SER A 439 6.85 22.80 -25.22
C SER A 439 5.79 21.72 -25.38
N SER A 440 5.00 21.82 -26.45
CA SER A 440 4.00 20.82 -26.84
C SER A 440 4.57 19.42 -27.10
N CYS A 441 5.88 19.30 -27.34
CA CYS A 441 6.57 18.03 -27.58
C CYS A 441 7.61 17.67 -26.51
N CYS A 442 7.88 18.56 -25.55
CA CYS A 442 8.88 18.34 -24.51
C CYS A 442 8.37 18.87 -23.16
N ALA A 443 8.25 17.95 -22.20
CA ALA A 443 7.80 18.25 -20.84
C ALA A 443 8.60 19.35 -20.14
N SER A 444 9.87 19.55 -20.53
CA SER A 444 10.77 20.57 -20.00
C SER A 444 11.77 21.02 -21.06
N VAL A 445 11.74 22.29 -21.44
CA VAL A 445 12.78 22.96 -22.23
C VAL A 445 13.78 23.64 -21.29
N MET A 446 13.25 24.28 -20.24
CA MET A 446 14.02 24.89 -19.16
C MET A 446 13.65 24.23 -17.83
N ILE A 447 14.63 23.90 -17.01
CA ILE A 447 14.42 23.33 -15.67
C ILE A 447 14.98 24.27 -14.61
N LYS A 448 14.16 24.56 -13.59
CA LYS A 448 14.56 25.33 -12.42
C LYS A 448 15.72 24.64 -11.70
N VAL A 449 16.81 25.38 -11.49
CA VAL A 449 17.99 24.89 -10.78
C VAL A 449 17.75 25.06 -9.28
N ASN A 450 17.51 23.96 -8.58
CA ASN A 450 17.43 23.99 -7.12
C ASN A 450 18.80 24.33 -6.53
N ARG A 451 18.88 25.39 -5.71
CA ARG A 451 20.11 25.82 -5.02
C ARG A 451 20.72 24.75 -4.09
N GLY A 452 20.06 23.61 -3.88
CA GLY A 452 20.54 22.48 -3.08
C GLY A 452 21.39 21.44 -3.82
N TRP A 453 21.68 21.62 -5.11
CA TRP A 453 22.46 20.67 -5.94
C TRP A 453 23.89 21.17 -6.27
N GLN A 454 24.47 22.02 -5.42
CA GLN A 454 25.92 22.22 -5.42
C GLN A 454 26.59 21.07 -4.64
N GLY A 455 27.09 20.06 -5.37
CA GLY A 455 28.11 19.15 -4.84
C GLY A 455 27.69 17.69 -4.63
N ARG A 456 27.35 16.98 -5.71
CA ARG A 456 27.85 15.60 -5.92
C ARG A 456 28.19 15.47 -7.40
N LEU A 457 29.42 15.85 -7.72
CA LEU A 457 30.10 15.34 -8.90
C LEU A 457 30.16 13.82 -8.77
N LEU A 458 29.81 13.13 -9.87
CA LEU A 458 30.22 11.76 -10.12
C LEU A 458 31.74 11.64 -10.11
#